data_AF-A0AA43QXB6-F1
#
_entry.id   AF-A0AA43QXB6-F1
#
_cell.length_a   1.000
_cell.length_b   1.000
_cell.length_c   1.000
_cell.angle_alpha   90.00
_cell.angle_beta   90.00
_cell.angle_gamma   90.00
#
_symmetry.space_group_name_H-M   'P 1'
#
loop_
_entity.id
_entity.type
_entity.pdbx_description
1 polymer ?
#
loop_
_entity_poly.entity_id
_entity_poly.type
_entity_poly.pdbx_seq_one_letter_code
_entity_poly.pdbx_strand_id
1 'polypeptide(L)'
;MKIKKQLFKLLLTTSIVSLPTIALSCSQTLKKDIYLDIQKISRVFLNRLTLSQIASIEKDNNIFYYFDKEGKQNFDDVKIEKGKLYLLKKDRWIVYHPDFTYKNNWKQFVTESNNIRIFDSNEASDINDFLNEYSFDDVDSAGTFNDEWFTNLALIYGKDFNRNRDPYFEDLQTIIFRLNQDINLNYSIMNRKYLVNSDKKRTLFSNWIQPQYIQATAFLSEEHKVQREVFVNILKLYLNKFNVNVSSIEIDWKDTEIKHSYTGAEDYIVFKIKSIKDWNNKELMSESNKNKKYYLNGFRNYSTNGKFGIGLKPLREKFPLFTDYVENPLLIINGKEYLTIIDNINHFIKSSTSPDYWNAKGLMYLFNTFKDEIFTIKIPEYKSKEDLEYKILDFEFTDYFDTNQLIRAIVQVTKKDGTKKFYSWISSNFDDHGHRLKGLIFRNKNLSSVLPEDIYSFKPQNTGLPSSINLDEFVDNNSDSAFIQGLNEASNKMNELFNYWNNDSRQNFDVSLLNNDSYQVKVFNSYVNNYLLAYALENQVGRTLSGVKRIDINLNPELNKLGQLYFELNFIGFEDNVDYKFKSSGERTIAKASLYWNYFKGYDDTNEKNNFTLINYERGM
;
A
#
# COMPACT_ATOMS: atom_id res chain seq x y z
N MET A 1 -89.35 -4.05 -4.44
CA MET A 1 -89.07 -2.59 -4.43
C MET A 1 -87.77 -2.38 -5.21
N LYS A 2 -87.80 -1.87 -6.45
CA LYS A 2 -87.81 -0.43 -6.80
C LYS A 2 -86.65 0.29 -6.07
N ILE A 3 -85.63 0.91 -6.68
CA ILE A 3 -85.47 1.63 -7.97
C ILE A 3 -83.94 1.82 -8.13
N LYS A 4 -83.31 1.42 -9.24
CA LYS A 4 -83.04 2.22 -10.46
C LYS A 4 -82.09 3.42 -10.23
N LYS A 5 -80.89 3.36 -10.81
CA LYS A 5 -80.41 4.17 -11.96
C LYS A 5 -78.93 3.84 -12.21
N GLN A 6 -78.59 3.23 -13.35
CA GLN A 6 -78.24 3.93 -14.61
C GLN A 6 -76.93 4.72 -14.43
N LEU A 7 -75.88 4.53 -15.21
CA LEU A 7 -75.72 4.43 -16.66
C LEU A 7 -74.24 4.00 -16.85
N PHE A 8 -73.69 3.38 -17.89
CA PHE A 8 -74.12 2.79 -19.15
C PHE A 8 -72.83 2.64 -19.99
N LYS A 9 -72.66 1.48 -20.64
CA LYS A 9 -71.88 1.29 -21.89
C LYS A 9 -70.35 1.50 -21.80
N LEU A 10 -69.50 0.67 -22.40
CA LEU A 10 -69.71 -0.01 -23.68
C LEU A 10 -68.64 -1.09 -23.95
N LEU A 11 -69.11 -2.23 -24.45
CA LEU A 11 -68.49 -3.20 -25.38
C LEU A 11 -67.25 -4.01 -24.94
N LEU A 12 -67.52 -5.18 -24.35
CA LEU A 12 -66.89 -6.42 -24.81
C LEU A 12 -67.73 -6.99 -25.96
N THR A 13 -67.15 -7.06 -27.15
CA THR A 13 -67.56 -8.02 -28.19
C THR A 13 -66.34 -8.83 -28.56
N THR A 14 -66.41 -10.08 -28.15
CA THR A 14 -65.57 -11.20 -28.54
C THR A 14 -65.66 -11.44 -30.04
N SER A 15 -64.53 -11.29 -30.72
CA SER A 15 -64.28 -11.87 -32.05
C SER A 15 -62.99 -12.66 -31.93
N ILE A 16 -63.12 -13.99 -32.01
CA ILE A 16 -62.13 -14.98 -32.47
C ILE A 16 -60.70 -14.44 -32.54
N VAL A 17 -59.91 -14.75 -31.51
CA VAL A 17 -58.47 -14.47 -31.47
C VAL A 17 -57.83 -15.22 -32.62
N SER A 18 -57.53 -14.48 -33.68
CA SER A 18 -56.54 -14.85 -34.67
C SER A 18 -55.24 -15.13 -33.90
N LEU A 19 -54.90 -16.41 -33.76
CA LEU A 19 -53.52 -16.82 -33.53
C LEU A 19 -52.66 -16.01 -34.52
N PRO A 20 -51.70 -15.19 -34.08
CA PRO A 20 -50.71 -14.74 -35.01
C PRO A 20 -50.02 -16.02 -35.46
N THR A 21 -50.29 -16.40 -36.71
CA THR A 21 -49.41 -17.23 -37.51
C THR A 21 -48.03 -16.64 -37.30
N ILE A 22 -47.26 -17.26 -36.41
CA ILE A 22 -45.81 -17.14 -36.39
C ILE A 22 -45.44 -17.71 -37.75
N ALA A 23 -45.43 -16.83 -38.74
CA ALA A 23 -44.65 -17.02 -39.92
C ALA A 23 -43.25 -17.29 -39.39
N LEU A 24 -42.89 -18.57 -39.39
CA LEU A 24 -41.52 -19.04 -39.41
C LEU A 24 -40.91 -18.45 -40.68
N SER A 25 -40.64 -17.14 -40.66
CA SER A 25 -39.56 -16.62 -41.45
C SER A 25 -38.32 -17.25 -40.81
N CYS A 26 -37.75 -18.21 -41.52
CA CYS A 26 -36.33 -18.47 -41.48
C CYS A 26 -35.62 -17.14 -41.79
N SER A 27 -35.54 -16.24 -40.81
CA SER A 27 -34.33 -15.46 -40.66
C SER A 27 -33.31 -16.47 -40.15
N GLN A 28 -32.38 -16.84 -41.03
CA GLN A 28 -31.07 -17.23 -40.55
C GLN A 28 -30.70 -16.19 -39.49
N THR A 29 -30.74 -16.58 -38.22
CA THR A 29 -30.06 -15.82 -37.17
C THR A 29 -28.62 -15.87 -37.64
N LEU A 30 -28.16 -14.80 -38.30
CA LEU A 30 -26.78 -14.62 -38.70
C LEU A 30 -25.96 -14.99 -37.46
N LYS A 31 -25.32 -16.17 -37.51
CA LYS A 31 -24.46 -16.61 -36.41
C LYS A 31 -23.48 -15.47 -36.21
N LYS A 32 -23.53 -14.84 -35.05
CA LYS A 32 -22.62 -13.74 -34.73
C LYS A 32 -21.22 -14.33 -34.77
N ASP A 33 -20.39 -13.91 -35.72
CA ASP A 33 -19.05 -14.50 -35.89
C ASP A 33 -18.06 -14.01 -34.83
N ILE A 34 -18.38 -12.91 -34.13
CA ILE A 34 -17.50 -12.22 -33.18
C ILE A 34 -18.28 -11.91 -31.90
N TYR A 35 -17.74 -12.34 -30.77
CA TYR A 35 -18.29 -12.12 -29.44
C TYR A 35 -17.30 -11.32 -28.58
N LEU A 36 -17.83 -10.43 -27.75
CA LEU A 36 -17.06 -9.71 -26.74
C LEU A 36 -16.99 -10.56 -25.47
N ASP A 37 -15.78 -10.72 -24.91
CA ASP A 37 -15.58 -11.36 -23.61
C ASP A 37 -15.92 -10.40 -22.47
N ILE A 38 -17.20 -10.42 -22.04
CA ILE A 38 -17.70 -9.58 -20.96
C ILE A 38 -17.11 -9.91 -19.59
N GLN A 39 -16.37 -11.02 -19.46
CA GLN A 39 -15.59 -11.36 -18.26
C GLN A 39 -14.22 -10.65 -18.27
N LYS A 40 -13.75 -10.15 -19.41
CA LYS A 40 -12.50 -9.39 -19.51
C LYS A 40 -12.71 -7.88 -19.59
N ILE A 41 -13.83 -7.42 -20.15
CA ILE A 41 -14.05 -5.99 -20.42
C ILE A 41 -15.54 -5.67 -20.50
N SER A 42 -15.92 -4.42 -20.22
CA SER A 42 -17.30 -3.95 -20.39
C SER A 42 -17.48 -3.09 -21.64
N ARG A 43 -18.69 -3.13 -22.21
CA ARG A 43 -19.11 -2.17 -23.26
C ARG A 43 -19.08 -0.73 -22.75
N VAL A 44 -19.39 -0.52 -21.46
CA VAL A 44 -19.35 0.81 -20.85
C VAL A 44 -17.95 1.42 -20.96
N PHE A 45 -16.91 0.62 -20.74
CA PHE A 45 -15.53 1.05 -20.95
C PHE A 45 -15.23 1.30 -22.43
N LEU A 46 -15.55 0.33 -23.29
CA LEU A 46 -15.29 0.41 -24.73
C LEU A 46 -15.95 1.64 -25.39
N ASN A 47 -17.13 2.07 -24.92
CA ASN A 47 -17.82 3.25 -25.44
C ASN A 47 -17.07 4.57 -25.23
N ARG A 48 -16.04 4.57 -24.40
CA ARG A 48 -15.18 5.73 -24.11
C ARG A 48 -13.92 5.75 -24.98
N LEU A 49 -13.67 4.66 -25.71
CA LEU A 49 -12.45 4.44 -26.48
C LEU A 49 -12.71 4.61 -27.98
N THR A 50 -11.63 4.80 -28.73
CA THR A 50 -11.65 4.77 -30.20
C THR A 50 -11.42 3.36 -30.73
N LEU A 51 -11.70 3.11 -32.02
CA LEU A 51 -11.40 1.80 -32.62
C LEU A 51 -9.93 1.41 -32.49
N SER A 52 -9.01 2.35 -32.65
CA SER A 52 -7.56 2.10 -32.52
C SER A 52 -7.16 1.73 -31.09
N GLN A 53 -7.79 2.34 -30.10
CA GLN A 53 -7.63 1.98 -28.70
C GLN A 53 -8.19 0.58 -28.40
N ILE A 54 -9.37 0.25 -28.95
CA ILE A 54 -10.00 -1.07 -28.81
C ILE A 54 -9.12 -2.16 -29.45
N ALA A 55 -8.55 -1.90 -30.62
CA ALA A 55 -7.60 -2.81 -31.27
C ALA A 55 -6.33 -3.02 -30.44
N SER A 56 -5.83 -1.98 -29.77
CA SER A 56 -4.68 -2.11 -28.86
C SER A 56 -4.99 -3.05 -27.70
N ILE A 57 -6.17 -2.90 -27.09
CA ILE A 57 -6.58 -3.78 -26.00
C ILE A 57 -6.75 -5.22 -26.49
N GLU A 58 -7.34 -5.43 -27.67
CA GLU A 58 -7.48 -6.75 -28.26
C GLU A 58 -6.13 -7.43 -28.47
N LYS A 59 -5.17 -6.72 -29.07
CA LYS A 59 -3.83 -7.23 -29.34
C LYS A 59 -3.14 -7.74 -28.07
N ASP A 60 -3.36 -7.04 -26.97
CA ASP A 60 -2.66 -7.30 -25.71
C ASP A 60 -3.44 -8.23 -24.75
N ASN A 61 -4.77 -8.33 -24.88
CA ASN A 61 -5.63 -8.99 -23.88
C ASN A 61 -6.65 -10.00 -24.44
N ASN A 62 -6.79 -10.11 -25.77
CA ASN A 62 -7.76 -10.99 -26.44
C ASN A 62 -9.18 -10.85 -25.86
N ILE A 63 -9.76 -9.66 -25.98
CA ILE A 63 -11.10 -9.33 -25.48
C ILE A 63 -12.23 -9.79 -26.41
N PHE A 64 -11.92 -10.20 -27.64
CA PHE A 64 -12.87 -10.82 -28.56
C PHE A 64 -12.60 -12.32 -28.71
N TYR A 65 -13.67 -13.05 -29.01
CA TYR A 65 -13.59 -14.49 -29.28
C TYR A 65 -14.63 -14.91 -30.32
N TYR A 66 -14.46 -16.10 -30.87
CA TYR A 66 -15.42 -16.77 -31.74
C TYR A 66 -15.67 -18.20 -31.27
N PHE A 67 -16.75 -18.81 -31.76
CA PHE A 67 -16.98 -20.23 -31.59
C PHE A 67 -16.63 -20.98 -32.87
N ASP A 68 -15.90 -22.09 -32.73
CA ASP A 68 -15.77 -23.11 -33.76
C ASP A 68 -16.06 -24.51 -33.22
N LYS A 69 -15.69 -25.55 -33.96
CA LYS A 69 -15.97 -26.96 -33.58
C LYS A 69 -15.29 -27.36 -32.27
N GLU A 70 -14.22 -26.67 -31.87
CA GLU A 70 -13.44 -26.94 -30.65
C GLU A 70 -13.91 -26.09 -29.47
N GLY A 71 -14.87 -25.18 -29.68
CA GLY A 71 -15.46 -24.33 -28.64
C GLY A 71 -15.05 -22.88 -28.78
N LYS A 72 -14.84 -22.21 -27.63
CA LYS A 72 -14.47 -20.78 -27.55
C LYS A 72 -13.00 -20.61 -27.93
N GLN A 73 -12.72 -19.82 -28.96
CA GLN A 73 -11.38 -19.50 -29.44
C GLN A 73 -11.15 -17.99 -29.46
N ASN A 74 -9.93 -17.55 -29.11
CA ASN A 74 -9.53 -16.16 -29.29
C ASN A 74 -9.18 -15.90 -30.77
N PHE A 75 -9.19 -14.64 -31.19
CA PHE A 75 -8.63 -14.27 -32.50
C PHE A 75 -7.09 -14.32 -32.45
N ASP A 76 -6.49 -14.64 -33.59
CA ASP A 76 -5.03 -14.83 -33.70
C ASP A 76 -4.29 -13.48 -33.75
N ASP A 77 -4.96 -12.45 -34.28
CA ASP A 77 -4.43 -11.10 -34.40
C ASP A 77 -5.54 -10.05 -34.63
N VAL A 78 -5.19 -8.78 -34.55
CA VAL A 78 -6.04 -7.62 -34.80
C VAL A 78 -5.25 -6.53 -35.55
N LYS A 79 -5.94 -5.79 -36.42
CA LYS A 79 -5.37 -4.59 -37.05
C LYS A 79 -6.40 -3.51 -37.30
N ILE A 80 -5.93 -2.27 -37.45
CA ILE A 80 -6.70 -1.16 -38.00
C ILE A 80 -6.23 -0.89 -39.42
N GLU A 81 -7.15 -0.86 -40.37
CA GLU A 81 -6.86 -0.51 -41.75
C GLU A 81 -8.03 0.28 -42.35
N LYS A 82 -7.74 1.45 -42.96
CA LYS A 82 -8.75 2.35 -43.55
C LYS A 82 -9.91 2.66 -42.57
N GLY A 83 -9.59 2.89 -41.30
CA GLY A 83 -10.56 3.21 -40.24
C GLY A 83 -11.45 2.05 -39.78
N LYS A 84 -11.15 0.81 -40.20
CA LYS A 84 -11.90 -0.40 -39.81
C LYS A 84 -11.04 -1.31 -38.95
N LEU A 85 -11.66 -1.98 -37.99
CA LEU A 85 -11.05 -3.01 -37.15
C LEU A 85 -11.21 -4.37 -37.82
N TYR A 86 -10.09 -5.07 -38.00
CA TYR A 86 -10.05 -6.43 -38.54
C TYR A 86 -9.56 -7.39 -37.46
N LEU A 87 -10.20 -8.54 -37.36
CA LEU A 87 -9.80 -9.64 -36.48
C LEU A 87 -9.39 -10.84 -37.35
N LEU A 88 -8.25 -11.44 -37.04
CA LEU A 88 -7.73 -12.62 -37.75
C LEU A 88 -8.33 -13.88 -37.13
N LYS A 89 -9.12 -14.60 -37.93
CA LYS A 89 -9.67 -15.91 -37.58
C LYS A 89 -9.02 -16.95 -38.48
N LYS A 90 -8.07 -17.71 -37.96
CA LYS A 90 -7.24 -18.62 -38.76
C LYS A 90 -6.56 -17.81 -39.87
N ASP A 91 -6.71 -18.19 -41.13
CA ASP A 91 -6.08 -17.46 -42.25
C ASP A 91 -6.96 -16.33 -42.84
N ARG A 92 -8.03 -15.92 -42.15
CA ARG A 92 -9.00 -14.95 -42.69
C ARG A 92 -9.19 -13.74 -41.79
N TRP A 93 -8.95 -12.55 -42.36
CA TRP A 93 -9.32 -11.28 -41.74
C TRP A 93 -10.82 -11.01 -41.88
N ILE A 94 -11.47 -10.69 -40.77
CA ILE A 94 -12.90 -10.37 -40.70
C ILE A 94 -13.05 -8.95 -40.18
N VAL A 95 -13.86 -8.15 -40.86
CA VAL A 95 -14.18 -6.79 -40.42
C VAL A 95 -15.14 -6.86 -39.22
N TYR A 96 -14.69 -6.35 -38.08
CA TYR A 96 -15.54 -6.18 -36.92
C TYR A 96 -16.30 -4.86 -37.00
N HIS A 97 -17.61 -4.92 -36.79
CA HIS A 97 -18.48 -3.76 -36.65
C HIS A 97 -19.02 -3.76 -35.22
N PRO A 98 -18.53 -2.86 -34.34
CA PRO A 98 -19.01 -2.80 -32.98
C PRO A 98 -20.53 -2.62 -32.91
N ASP A 99 -21.18 -3.37 -32.03
CA ASP A 99 -22.61 -3.22 -31.73
C ASP A 99 -22.88 -2.19 -30.62
N PHE A 100 -21.92 -1.29 -30.41
CA PHE A 100 -21.92 -0.24 -29.40
C PHE A 100 -21.25 1.03 -29.94
N THR A 101 -21.56 2.18 -29.35
CA THR A 101 -20.99 3.46 -29.76
C THR A 101 -19.52 3.54 -29.35
N TYR A 102 -18.68 4.21 -30.13
CA TYR A 102 -17.28 4.44 -29.79
C TYR A 102 -16.91 5.91 -30.09
N LYS A 103 -15.76 6.36 -29.59
CA LYS A 103 -15.29 7.75 -29.75
C LYS A 103 -14.49 7.93 -31.03
N ASN A 104 -14.50 9.15 -31.55
CA ASN A 104 -13.57 9.58 -32.60
C ASN A 104 -12.13 9.67 -32.05
N ASN A 105 -11.18 9.57 -32.98
CA ASN A 105 -9.77 9.85 -32.68
C ASN A 105 -9.57 11.34 -32.43
N TRP A 106 -8.43 11.68 -31.87
CA TRP A 106 -7.99 13.04 -31.64
C TRP A 106 -6.93 13.45 -32.65
N LYS A 107 -6.84 14.76 -32.90
CA LYS A 107 -5.70 15.36 -33.58
C LYS A 107 -5.42 16.77 -33.04
N GLN A 108 -4.14 17.10 -32.99
CA GLN A 108 -3.66 18.42 -32.60
C GLN A 108 -3.63 19.39 -33.79
N PHE A 109 -4.10 20.61 -33.56
CA PHE A 109 -4.08 21.69 -34.54
C PHE A 109 -3.58 22.99 -33.91
N VAL A 110 -2.83 23.75 -34.71
CA VAL A 110 -2.53 25.15 -34.40
C VAL A 110 -3.68 26.00 -34.93
N THR A 111 -4.32 26.74 -34.04
CA THR A 111 -5.45 27.63 -34.37
C THR A 111 -4.96 28.97 -34.93
N GLU A 112 -5.87 29.73 -35.54
CA GLU A 112 -5.61 31.08 -36.05
C GLU A 112 -5.10 32.05 -34.97
N SER A 113 -5.49 31.84 -33.71
CA SER A 113 -4.99 32.61 -32.56
C SER A 113 -3.60 32.15 -32.07
N ASN A 114 -2.86 31.37 -32.87
CA ASN A 114 -1.54 30.81 -32.56
C ASN A 114 -1.51 29.90 -31.31
N ASN A 115 -2.63 29.25 -30.99
CA ASN A 115 -2.74 28.33 -29.85
C ASN A 115 -2.92 26.88 -30.31
N ILE A 116 -2.34 25.94 -29.57
CA ILE A 116 -2.43 24.49 -29.80
C ILE A 116 -3.71 23.95 -29.16
N ARG A 117 -4.49 23.17 -29.91
CA ARG A 117 -5.76 22.59 -29.45
C ARG A 117 -6.01 21.20 -30.03
N ILE A 118 -6.71 20.37 -29.25
CA ILE A 118 -7.16 19.04 -29.67
C ILE A 118 -8.60 19.06 -30.18
N PHE A 119 -8.85 18.35 -31.28
CA PHE A 119 -10.16 18.15 -31.87
C PHE A 119 -10.44 16.68 -32.17
N ASP A 120 -11.71 16.29 -32.16
CA ASP A 120 -12.13 15.00 -32.69
C ASP A 120 -11.88 14.98 -34.22
N SER A 121 -11.13 14.00 -34.70
CA SER A 121 -10.75 13.85 -36.10
C SER A 121 -10.58 12.39 -36.49
N ASN A 122 -10.63 12.10 -37.80
CA ASN A 122 -10.26 10.80 -38.37
C ASN A 122 -8.92 10.86 -39.11
N GLU A 123 -8.28 12.03 -39.15
CA GLU A 123 -6.95 12.17 -39.73
C GLU A 123 -5.92 11.36 -38.93
N ALA A 124 -4.88 10.90 -39.62
CA ALA A 124 -3.74 10.29 -38.96
C ALA A 124 -2.81 11.38 -38.40
N SER A 125 -2.22 11.10 -37.24
CA SER A 125 -1.06 11.84 -36.71
C SER A 125 0.20 11.03 -36.94
N ASP A 126 1.35 11.69 -37.13
CA ASP A 126 2.65 11.02 -37.26
C ASP A 126 3.22 10.78 -35.87
N ILE A 127 3.61 9.54 -35.55
CA ILE A 127 4.22 9.22 -34.26
C ILE A 127 5.49 10.02 -34.01
N ASN A 128 6.22 10.40 -35.06
CA ASN A 128 7.48 11.13 -34.92
C ASN A 128 7.30 12.53 -34.33
N ASP A 129 6.10 13.12 -34.45
CA ASP A 129 5.76 14.43 -33.87
C ASP A 129 5.60 14.37 -32.33
N PHE A 130 5.31 13.18 -31.79
CA PHE A 130 5.16 12.94 -30.35
C PHE A 130 6.52 12.77 -29.65
N LEU A 131 7.55 12.40 -30.40
CA LEU A 131 8.81 11.92 -29.86
C LEU A 131 9.77 13.09 -29.61
N ASN A 132 9.43 13.98 -28.68
CA ASN A 132 10.27 15.12 -28.29
C ASN A 132 11.08 14.81 -27.03
N GLU A 133 12.34 15.24 -26.98
CA GLU A 133 13.19 15.08 -25.79
C GLU A 133 13.23 16.39 -25.02
N TYR A 134 13.14 16.29 -23.69
CA TYR A 134 13.17 17.43 -22.78
C TYR A 134 14.32 17.30 -21.78
N SER A 135 14.78 18.43 -21.26
CA SER A 135 15.77 18.43 -20.20
C SER A 135 15.18 17.82 -18.93
N PHE A 136 16.03 17.27 -18.05
CA PHE A 136 15.55 16.79 -16.75
C PHE A 136 15.00 17.93 -15.89
N ASP A 137 15.53 19.15 -16.04
CA ASP A 137 15.08 20.33 -15.28
C ASP A 137 13.63 20.71 -15.61
N ASP A 138 13.26 20.69 -16.90
CA ASP A 138 11.89 20.97 -17.35
C ASP A 138 10.89 19.90 -16.87
N VAL A 139 11.36 18.65 -16.80
CA VAL A 139 10.55 17.50 -16.39
C VAL A 139 10.38 17.47 -14.88
N ASP A 140 11.45 17.66 -14.10
CA ASP A 140 11.42 17.62 -12.64
C ASP A 140 10.71 18.85 -12.04
N SER A 141 10.89 20.04 -12.63
CA SER A 141 10.17 21.25 -12.20
C SER A 141 8.66 21.08 -12.27
N ALA A 142 8.16 20.44 -13.34
CA ALA A 142 6.74 20.14 -13.48
C ALA A 142 6.31 18.95 -12.61
N GLY A 143 7.07 17.86 -12.64
CA GLY A 143 6.84 16.61 -11.89
C GLY A 143 5.55 15.85 -12.24
N THR A 144 4.61 16.44 -12.99
CA THR A 144 3.32 15.83 -13.35
C THR A 144 2.59 16.64 -14.44
N PHE A 145 1.37 16.23 -14.78
CA PHE A 145 0.50 16.94 -15.71
C PHE A 145 -0.17 18.14 -15.01
N ASN A 146 0.46 19.32 -15.10
CA ASN A 146 0.01 20.54 -14.41
C ASN A 146 0.36 21.82 -15.21
N ASP A 147 0.04 22.99 -14.65
CA ASP A 147 0.27 24.30 -15.26
C ASP A 147 1.76 24.57 -15.56
N GLU A 148 2.67 24.11 -14.69
CA GLU A 148 4.11 24.25 -14.87
C GLU A 148 4.59 23.52 -16.14
N TRP A 149 4.14 22.28 -16.34
CA TRP A 149 4.45 21.52 -17.56
C TRP A 149 4.04 22.27 -18.83
N PHE A 150 2.84 22.87 -18.82
CA PHE A 150 2.34 23.60 -19.97
C PHE A 150 2.99 24.97 -20.17
N THR A 151 3.50 25.59 -19.11
CA THR A 151 4.36 26.77 -19.21
C THR A 151 5.68 26.41 -19.89
N ASN A 152 6.32 25.31 -19.49
CA ASN A 152 7.55 24.81 -20.11
C ASN A 152 7.33 24.49 -21.59
N LEU A 153 6.24 23.78 -21.92
CA LEU A 153 5.88 23.53 -23.32
C LEU A 153 5.61 24.83 -24.09
N ALA A 154 4.89 25.79 -23.53
CA ALA A 154 4.57 27.03 -24.24
C ALA A 154 5.84 27.83 -24.59
N LEU A 155 6.84 27.84 -23.69
CA LEU A 155 8.14 28.46 -23.93
C LEU A 155 8.92 27.76 -25.06
N ILE A 156 8.91 26.42 -25.08
CA ILE A 156 9.62 25.62 -26.09
C ILE A 156 8.98 25.77 -27.47
N TYR A 157 7.65 25.73 -27.55
CA TYR A 157 6.92 25.78 -28.82
C TYR A 157 6.59 27.20 -29.29
N GLY A 158 6.75 28.21 -28.41
CA GLY A 158 6.33 29.59 -28.68
C GLY A 158 4.81 29.74 -28.89
N LYS A 159 4.01 28.87 -28.28
CA LYS A 159 2.55 28.76 -28.47
C LYS A 159 1.86 28.30 -27.20
N ASP A 160 0.68 28.86 -26.90
CA ASP A 160 -0.10 28.40 -25.75
C ASP A 160 -0.87 27.11 -26.04
N PHE A 161 -1.13 26.35 -24.98
CA PHE A 161 -1.89 25.10 -25.03
C PHE A 161 -3.30 25.29 -24.47
N ASN A 162 -4.34 25.03 -25.27
CA ASN A 162 -5.72 25.16 -24.83
C ASN A 162 -6.18 23.90 -24.08
N ARG A 163 -6.29 24.03 -22.76
CA ARG A 163 -6.62 22.94 -21.83
C ARG A 163 -8.11 22.85 -21.47
N ASN A 164 -8.98 23.55 -22.20
CA ASN A 164 -10.43 23.45 -21.97
C ASN A 164 -10.92 22.03 -22.24
N ARG A 165 -11.73 21.49 -21.32
CA ARG A 165 -12.17 20.07 -21.29
C ARG A 165 -11.06 19.06 -21.01
N ASP A 166 -9.91 19.54 -20.52
CA ASP A 166 -8.81 18.71 -20.02
C ASP A 166 -8.27 17.67 -21.03
N PRO A 167 -7.88 18.08 -22.27
CA PRO A 167 -7.20 17.20 -23.21
C PRO A 167 -5.74 16.97 -22.80
N TYR A 168 -5.13 15.92 -23.34
CA TYR A 168 -3.67 15.79 -23.44
C TYR A 168 -3.22 15.97 -24.90
N PHE A 169 -1.93 16.17 -25.13
CA PHE A 169 -1.39 16.68 -26.40
C PHE A 169 -0.50 15.66 -27.12
N GLU A 170 -0.16 15.95 -28.39
CA GLU A 170 0.68 15.09 -29.23
C GLU A 170 2.15 15.19 -28.82
N ASP A 171 2.43 14.75 -27.60
CA ASP A 171 3.77 14.75 -26.99
C ASP A 171 3.88 13.57 -26.01
N LEU A 172 4.96 12.79 -26.13
CA LEU A 172 5.12 11.55 -25.37
C LEU A 172 5.32 11.81 -23.88
N GLN A 173 6.10 12.81 -23.49
CA GLN A 173 6.32 13.13 -22.07
C GLN A 173 5.01 13.61 -21.42
N THR A 174 4.23 14.42 -22.12
CA THR A 174 2.87 14.83 -21.73
C THR A 174 1.95 13.63 -21.53
N ILE A 175 2.02 12.64 -22.42
CA ILE A 175 1.22 11.41 -22.31
C ILE A 175 1.64 10.59 -21.08
N ILE A 176 2.94 10.47 -20.78
CA ILE A 176 3.44 9.76 -19.59
C ILE A 176 2.93 10.45 -18.31
N PHE A 177 3.04 11.77 -18.24
CA PHE A 177 2.50 12.56 -17.12
C PHE A 177 0.99 12.38 -16.98
N ARG A 178 0.27 12.42 -18.10
CA ARG A 178 -1.18 12.24 -18.10
C ARG A 178 -1.59 10.86 -17.61
N LEU A 179 -0.91 9.81 -18.08
CA LEU A 179 -1.15 8.44 -17.67
C LEU A 179 -1.03 8.30 -16.15
N ASN A 180 0.07 8.79 -15.58
CA ASN A 180 0.32 8.74 -14.13
C ASN A 180 -0.77 9.49 -13.34
N GLN A 181 -1.14 10.69 -13.81
CA GLN A 181 -2.20 11.49 -13.18
C GLN A 181 -3.57 10.78 -13.25
N ASP A 182 -3.97 10.26 -14.40
CA ASP A 182 -5.26 9.59 -14.58
C ASP A 182 -5.39 8.35 -13.69
N ILE A 183 -4.29 7.62 -13.47
CA ILE A 183 -4.26 6.46 -12.58
C ILE A 183 -4.40 6.88 -11.11
N ASN A 184 -3.62 7.89 -10.69
CA ASN A 184 -3.63 8.40 -9.32
C ASN A 184 -5.00 8.99 -8.95
N LEU A 185 -5.56 9.82 -9.83
CA LEU A 185 -6.85 10.51 -9.61
C LEU A 185 -8.07 9.65 -9.96
N ASN A 186 -7.88 8.41 -10.40
CA ASN A 186 -8.97 7.53 -10.84
C ASN A 186 -9.87 8.20 -11.91
N TYR A 187 -9.25 8.76 -12.94
CA TYR A 187 -9.88 9.68 -13.90
C TYR A 187 -9.78 9.19 -15.36
N SER A 188 -10.53 9.85 -16.27
CA SER A 188 -10.47 9.64 -17.72
C SER A 188 -10.56 8.17 -18.19
N ILE A 189 -9.53 7.67 -18.91
CA ILE A 189 -9.41 6.31 -19.44
C ILE A 189 -9.11 5.32 -18.30
N MET A 190 -8.36 5.74 -17.28
CA MET A 190 -7.95 4.88 -16.16
C MET A 190 -8.94 4.86 -15.00
N ASN A 191 -10.13 5.42 -15.19
CA ASN A 191 -11.17 5.43 -14.17
C ASN A 191 -11.73 4.02 -13.92
N ARG A 192 -11.41 3.51 -12.73
CA ARG A 192 -11.74 2.19 -12.18
C ARG A 192 -13.24 1.91 -12.16
N LYS A 193 -14.11 2.94 -12.11
CA LYS A 193 -15.57 2.74 -12.18
C LYS A 193 -16.02 2.15 -13.52
N TYR A 194 -15.28 2.41 -14.59
CA TYR A 194 -15.60 1.91 -15.93
C TYR A 194 -14.75 0.70 -16.31
N LEU A 195 -13.52 0.62 -15.81
CA LEU A 195 -12.56 -0.49 -16.00
C LEU A 195 -12.93 -1.78 -15.23
N VAL A 196 -14.22 -2.08 -15.12
CA VAL A 196 -14.71 -3.33 -14.53
C VAL A 196 -15.46 -4.17 -15.56
N ASN A 197 -15.35 -5.48 -15.42
CA ASN A 197 -16.08 -6.46 -16.22
C ASN A 197 -17.54 -6.62 -15.75
N SER A 198 -18.27 -7.57 -16.32
CA SER A 198 -19.65 -7.88 -15.92
C SER A 198 -19.81 -8.32 -14.45
N ASP A 199 -18.76 -8.87 -13.85
CA ASP A 199 -18.70 -9.27 -12.43
C ASP A 199 -18.23 -8.14 -11.50
N LYS A 200 -18.11 -6.91 -12.00
CA LYS A 200 -17.57 -5.73 -11.29
C LYS A 200 -16.10 -5.88 -10.86
N LYS A 201 -15.33 -6.75 -11.53
CA LYS A 201 -13.90 -6.97 -11.29
C LYS A 201 -13.04 -6.24 -12.29
N ARG A 202 -11.89 -5.72 -11.85
CA ARG A 202 -10.88 -5.13 -12.74
C ARG A 202 -9.95 -6.21 -13.25
N THR A 203 -10.10 -6.56 -14.52
CA THR A 203 -9.28 -7.58 -15.20
C THR A 203 -8.19 -6.95 -16.08
N LEU A 204 -8.45 -5.78 -16.66
CA LEU A 204 -7.46 -5.07 -17.47
C LEU A 204 -6.51 -4.26 -16.60
N PHE A 205 -5.22 -4.32 -16.97
CA PHE A 205 -4.14 -3.61 -16.30
C PHE A 205 -4.09 -3.86 -14.79
N SER A 206 -4.57 -5.02 -14.32
CA SER A 206 -4.71 -5.34 -12.90
C SER A 206 -3.36 -5.50 -12.20
N ASN A 207 -2.31 -5.82 -12.94
CA ASN A 207 -0.94 -5.98 -12.44
C ASN A 207 -0.16 -4.67 -12.39
N TRP A 208 -0.73 -3.54 -12.83
CA TRP A 208 -0.05 -2.25 -12.72
C TRP A 208 0.17 -1.90 -11.25
N ILE A 209 1.41 -1.55 -10.90
CA ILE A 209 1.77 -0.96 -9.60
C ILE A 209 2.05 0.51 -9.85
N GLN A 210 1.37 1.40 -9.11
CA GLN A 210 1.57 2.82 -9.31
C GLN A 210 2.98 3.26 -8.84
N PRO A 211 3.68 4.15 -9.57
CA PRO A 211 5.06 4.54 -9.24
C PRO A 211 5.24 4.98 -7.79
N GLN A 212 4.27 5.71 -7.21
CA GLN A 212 4.37 6.22 -5.85
C GLN A 212 4.38 5.14 -4.75
N TYR A 213 4.19 3.87 -5.10
CA TYR A 213 4.23 2.73 -4.18
C TYR A 213 5.46 1.84 -4.34
N ILE A 214 6.25 2.00 -5.40
CA ILE A 214 7.39 1.15 -5.73
C ILE A 214 8.65 1.98 -5.97
N GLN A 215 9.81 1.47 -5.57
CA GLN A 215 11.10 2.10 -5.92
C GLN A 215 11.43 1.91 -7.40
N ALA A 216 12.10 2.89 -8.02
CA ALA A 216 12.56 2.81 -9.41
C ALA A 216 13.46 1.58 -9.66
N THR A 217 14.36 1.28 -8.72
CA THR A 217 15.23 0.10 -8.76
C THR A 217 14.44 -1.21 -8.77
N ALA A 218 13.38 -1.30 -7.96
CA ALA A 218 12.53 -2.49 -7.89
C ALA A 218 11.70 -2.63 -9.18
N PHE A 219 11.14 -1.55 -9.72
CA PHE A 219 10.38 -1.57 -10.98
C PHE A 219 11.22 -2.06 -12.17
N LEU A 220 12.53 -1.81 -12.17
CA LEU A 220 13.46 -2.30 -13.20
C LEU A 220 13.90 -3.76 -13.02
N SER A 221 13.63 -4.38 -11.88
CA SER A 221 14.02 -5.78 -11.61
C SER A 221 13.21 -6.80 -12.42
N GLU A 222 13.73 -8.02 -12.62
CA GLU A 222 13.01 -9.08 -13.33
C GLU A 222 11.67 -9.46 -12.69
N GLU A 223 11.53 -9.29 -11.37
CA GLU A 223 10.27 -9.54 -10.64
C GLU A 223 9.12 -8.65 -11.15
N HIS A 224 9.43 -7.49 -11.73
CA HIS A 224 8.46 -6.49 -12.18
C HIS A 224 8.34 -6.40 -13.70
N LYS A 225 8.79 -7.42 -14.44
CA LYS A 225 8.70 -7.45 -15.91
C LYS A 225 7.26 -7.29 -16.42
N VAL A 226 6.30 -7.96 -15.78
CA VAL A 226 4.88 -7.88 -16.14
C VAL A 226 4.33 -6.47 -15.95
N GLN A 227 4.76 -5.75 -14.91
CA GLN A 227 4.38 -4.35 -14.67
C GLN A 227 4.87 -3.44 -15.80
N ARG A 228 6.09 -3.67 -16.29
CA ARG A 228 6.66 -2.94 -17.44
C ARG A 228 5.91 -3.23 -18.74
N GLU A 229 5.47 -4.46 -18.96
CA GLU A 229 4.60 -4.82 -20.09
C GLU A 229 3.25 -4.11 -19.99
N VAL A 230 2.66 -4.05 -18.79
CA VAL A 230 1.41 -3.32 -18.54
C VAL A 230 1.58 -1.81 -18.78
N PHE A 231 2.70 -1.21 -18.37
CA PHE A 231 3.01 0.19 -18.69
C PHE A 231 2.98 0.44 -20.20
N VAL A 232 3.67 -0.40 -20.98
CA VAL A 232 3.70 -0.28 -22.44
C VAL A 232 2.30 -0.41 -23.04
N ASN A 233 1.46 -1.32 -22.54
CA ASN A 233 0.09 -1.50 -23.01
C ASN A 233 -0.77 -0.26 -22.75
N ILE A 234 -0.63 0.37 -21.57
CA ILE A 234 -1.34 1.62 -21.26
C ILE A 234 -0.78 2.76 -22.12
N LEU A 235 0.52 2.84 -22.34
CA LEU A 235 1.13 3.86 -23.21
C LEU A 235 0.60 3.79 -24.65
N LYS A 236 0.51 2.58 -25.23
CA LYS A 236 -0.13 2.35 -26.54
C LYS A 236 -1.58 2.80 -26.54
N LEU A 237 -2.34 2.53 -25.47
CA LEU A 237 -3.73 2.94 -25.35
C LEU A 237 -3.89 4.46 -25.41
N TYR A 238 -3.00 5.23 -24.78
CA TYR A 238 -3.04 6.70 -24.84
C TYR A 238 -2.59 7.22 -26.20
N LEU A 239 -1.51 6.69 -26.77
CA LEU A 239 -1.02 7.10 -28.09
C LEU A 239 -2.07 6.88 -29.18
N ASN A 240 -2.71 5.70 -29.21
CA ASN A 240 -3.72 5.37 -30.22
C ASN A 240 -5.03 6.15 -30.09
N LYS A 241 -5.16 7.04 -29.10
CA LYS A 241 -6.20 8.08 -29.13
C LYS A 241 -6.05 9.01 -30.33
N PHE A 242 -4.81 9.23 -30.81
CA PHE A 242 -4.47 10.14 -31.91
C PHE A 242 -4.31 9.47 -33.29
N ASN A 243 -4.85 8.27 -33.48
CA ASN A 243 -4.78 7.58 -34.79
C ASN A 243 -3.35 7.38 -35.35
N VAL A 244 -2.36 7.18 -34.48
CA VAL A 244 -0.93 7.00 -34.87
C VAL A 244 -0.59 5.60 -35.40
N ASN A 245 -1.59 4.71 -35.50
CA ASN A 245 -1.46 3.37 -36.07
C ASN A 245 -0.43 2.45 -35.37
N VAL A 246 -0.20 2.62 -34.06
CA VAL A 246 0.80 1.87 -33.29
C VAL A 246 0.25 0.52 -32.86
N SER A 247 0.95 -0.57 -33.18
CA SER A 247 0.60 -1.93 -32.69
C SER A 247 1.46 -2.37 -31.51
N SER A 248 2.74 -1.97 -31.50
CA SER A 248 3.74 -2.40 -30.52
C SER A 248 4.79 -1.32 -30.28
N ILE A 249 5.30 -1.30 -29.05
CA ILE A 249 6.37 -0.42 -28.59
C ILE A 249 7.37 -1.31 -27.85
N GLU A 250 8.66 -1.15 -28.15
CA GLU A 250 9.76 -1.81 -27.45
C GLU A 250 10.58 -0.73 -26.73
N ILE A 251 10.61 -0.79 -25.40
CA ILE A 251 11.45 0.08 -24.55
C ILE A 251 12.75 -0.66 -24.21
N ASP A 252 13.87 0.04 -24.26
CA ASP A 252 15.15 -0.51 -23.82
C ASP A 252 15.27 -0.42 -22.30
N TRP A 253 14.73 -1.42 -21.61
CA TRP A 253 14.81 -1.53 -20.15
C TRP A 253 16.21 -1.88 -19.63
N LYS A 254 17.18 -2.19 -20.51
CA LYS A 254 18.56 -2.49 -20.11
C LYS A 254 19.43 -1.24 -20.13
N ASP A 255 19.10 -0.25 -20.96
CA ASP A 255 19.74 1.06 -21.02
C ASP A 255 18.88 2.14 -20.32
N THR A 256 18.75 2.02 -18.99
CA THR A 256 17.99 2.96 -18.15
C THR A 256 18.87 3.60 -17.08
N GLU A 257 18.53 4.83 -16.70
CA GLU A 257 19.18 5.59 -15.62
C GLU A 257 18.12 5.98 -14.58
N ILE A 258 18.46 5.92 -13.29
CA ILE A 258 17.60 6.46 -12.22
C ILE A 258 18.10 7.86 -11.86
N LYS A 259 17.20 8.84 -11.88
CA LYS A 259 17.47 10.21 -11.44
C LYS A 259 16.63 10.55 -10.23
N HIS A 260 17.26 11.19 -9.24
CA HIS A 260 16.57 11.72 -8.07
C HIS A 260 16.00 13.11 -8.40
N SER A 261 14.76 13.37 -7.97
CA SER A 261 14.18 14.72 -8.03
C SER A 261 15.05 15.71 -7.26
N TYR A 262 15.11 16.97 -7.70
CA TYR A 262 15.75 18.04 -6.93
C TYR A 262 15.07 18.28 -5.58
N THR A 263 13.79 17.93 -5.45
CA THR A 263 13.06 17.96 -4.17
C THR A 263 13.45 16.82 -3.23
N GLY A 264 14.05 15.75 -3.76
CA GLY A 264 14.38 14.50 -3.05
C GLY A 264 13.16 13.63 -2.69
N ALA A 265 11.94 14.01 -3.07
CA ALA A 265 10.73 13.28 -2.68
C ALA A 265 10.50 11.99 -3.48
N GLU A 266 10.99 11.95 -4.71
CA GLU A 266 10.73 10.87 -5.67
C GLU A 266 11.89 10.66 -6.64
N ASP A 267 11.84 9.52 -7.32
CA ASP A 267 12.79 9.11 -8.34
C ASP A 267 12.12 9.04 -9.72
N TYR A 268 12.94 9.15 -10.75
CA TYR A 268 12.58 9.02 -12.15
C TYR A 268 13.37 7.89 -12.79
N ILE A 269 12.72 7.16 -13.71
CA ILE A 269 13.41 6.25 -14.63
C ILE A 269 13.54 6.97 -15.97
N VAL A 270 14.78 7.20 -16.39
CA VAL A 270 15.11 7.64 -17.73
C VAL A 270 15.21 6.41 -18.63
N PHE A 271 14.49 6.41 -19.74
CA PHE A 271 14.48 5.29 -20.68
C PHE A 271 14.47 5.77 -22.14
N LYS A 272 14.79 4.86 -23.06
CA LYS A 272 14.72 5.05 -24.51
C LYS A 272 13.73 4.09 -25.15
N ILE A 273 13.10 4.52 -26.23
CA ILE A 273 12.27 3.63 -27.06
C ILE A 273 13.13 3.10 -28.20
N LYS A 274 13.23 1.77 -28.29
CA LYS A 274 14.01 1.08 -29.31
C LYS A 274 13.26 0.95 -30.63
N SER A 275 11.94 0.72 -30.58
CA SER A 275 11.11 0.52 -31.77
C SER A 275 9.64 0.83 -31.48
N ILE A 276 8.95 1.40 -32.46
CA ILE A 276 7.48 1.51 -32.48
C ILE A 276 7.01 1.02 -33.84
N LYS A 277 6.17 -0.02 -33.87
CA LYS A 277 5.75 -0.65 -35.12
C LYS A 277 4.26 -0.51 -35.35
N ASP A 278 3.89 -0.50 -36.62
CA ASP A 278 2.49 -0.54 -37.06
C ASP A 278 1.89 -1.95 -37.01
N TRP A 279 0.61 -2.10 -37.38
CA TRP A 279 -0.08 -3.41 -37.40
C TRP A 279 0.46 -4.39 -38.43
N ASN A 280 1.32 -3.95 -39.36
CA ASN A 280 2.01 -4.80 -40.33
C ASN A 280 3.48 -5.02 -39.94
N ASN A 281 3.84 -4.70 -38.69
CA ASN A 281 5.19 -4.85 -38.14
C ASN A 281 6.25 -3.94 -38.81
N LYS A 282 5.82 -2.87 -39.48
CA LYS A 282 6.70 -1.87 -40.09
C LYS A 282 7.12 -0.85 -39.03
N GLU A 283 8.41 -0.51 -39.00
CA GLU A 283 8.95 0.53 -38.12
C GLU A 283 8.33 1.91 -38.46
N LEU A 284 7.87 2.60 -37.44
CA LEU A 284 7.28 3.94 -37.51
C LEU A 284 8.25 5.03 -37.02
N MET A 285 9.21 4.68 -36.16
CA MET A 285 10.20 5.65 -35.67
C MET A 285 11.26 5.95 -36.72
N SER A 286 11.60 7.24 -36.86
CA SER A 286 12.82 7.67 -37.53
C SER A 286 14.07 7.33 -36.72
N GLU A 287 15.22 7.23 -37.39
CA GLU A 287 16.48 6.89 -36.74
C GLU A 287 16.92 7.94 -35.70
N SER A 288 16.63 9.22 -35.93
CA SER A 288 16.93 10.30 -35.00
C SER A 288 16.12 10.23 -33.70
N ASN A 289 14.97 9.56 -33.70
CA ASN A 289 14.11 9.43 -32.53
C ASN A 289 14.49 8.26 -31.61
N LYS A 290 15.27 7.27 -32.09
CA LYS A 290 15.63 6.08 -31.30
C LYS A 290 16.55 6.36 -30.10
N ASN A 291 17.30 7.47 -30.16
CA ASN A 291 18.24 7.84 -29.09
C ASN A 291 17.65 8.81 -28.06
N LYS A 292 16.42 9.29 -28.28
CA LYS A 292 15.76 10.25 -27.40
C LYS A 292 15.40 9.63 -26.05
N LYS A 293 15.54 10.44 -25.00
CA LYS A 293 15.26 10.04 -23.62
C LYS A 293 13.90 10.55 -23.14
N TYR A 294 13.22 9.71 -22.37
CA TYR A 294 11.94 10.00 -21.72
C TYR A 294 12.00 9.63 -20.25
N TYR A 295 11.09 10.19 -19.46
CA TYR A 295 11.12 10.08 -18.01
C TYR A 295 9.80 9.51 -17.50
N LEU A 296 9.87 8.34 -16.85
CA LEU A 296 8.78 7.82 -16.04
C LEU A 296 8.98 8.32 -14.60
N ASN A 297 8.05 9.14 -14.13
CA ASN A 297 8.15 9.89 -12.88
C ASN A 297 7.35 9.26 -11.73
N GLY A 298 7.55 9.80 -10.52
CA GLY A 298 6.75 9.50 -9.35
C GLY A 298 7.15 8.25 -8.56
N PHE A 299 8.35 7.68 -8.81
CA PHE A 299 8.79 6.50 -8.06
C PHE A 299 9.11 6.83 -6.62
N ARG A 300 8.74 5.94 -5.70
CA ARG A 300 8.94 6.18 -4.27
C ARG A 300 10.42 6.25 -3.91
N ASN A 301 10.82 7.34 -3.25
CA ASN A 301 12.08 7.44 -2.53
C ASN A 301 11.84 7.28 -1.02
N TYR A 302 12.55 6.34 -0.39
CA TYR A 302 12.52 6.15 1.06
C TYR A 302 13.55 7.02 1.79
N SER A 303 14.59 7.47 1.09
CA SER A 303 15.70 8.28 1.65
C SER A 303 15.29 9.74 1.84
N THR A 304 14.19 9.97 2.56
CA THR A 304 13.56 11.27 2.79
C THR A 304 13.08 11.41 4.23
N ASN A 305 12.86 12.65 4.66
CA ASN A 305 12.22 12.98 5.93
C ASN A 305 10.69 13.06 5.86
N GLY A 306 10.14 12.90 4.64
CA GLY A 306 8.72 12.96 4.35
C GLY A 306 7.92 11.73 4.80
N LYS A 307 6.67 11.67 4.33
CA LYS A 307 5.77 10.53 4.54
C LYS A 307 6.42 9.24 4.04
N PHE A 308 6.32 8.16 4.81
CA PHE A 308 6.96 6.85 4.54
C PHE A 308 8.49 6.82 4.52
N GLY A 309 9.15 7.98 4.65
CA GLY A 309 10.60 8.06 4.65
C GLY A 309 11.25 7.40 5.86
N ILE A 310 12.55 7.14 5.75
CA ILE A 310 13.39 6.53 6.79
C ILE A 310 14.55 7.44 7.22
N GLY A 311 14.54 8.70 6.78
CA GLY A 311 15.64 9.64 6.91
C GLY A 311 16.45 9.75 5.63
N LEU A 312 17.46 10.63 5.61
CA LEU A 312 18.25 10.90 4.40
C LEU A 312 19.28 9.80 4.07
N LYS A 313 19.42 8.79 4.94
CA LYS A 313 20.29 7.64 4.70
C LYS A 313 19.61 6.66 3.75
N PRO A 314 20.37 5.96 2.89
CA PRO A 314 19.81 4.94 2.01
C PRO A 314 19.22 3.78 2.81
N LEU A 315 18.28 3.07 2.18
CA LEU A 315 17.73 1.82 2.71
C LEU A 315 18.85 0.78 2.93
N ARG A 316 18.82 0.14 4.09
CA ARG A 316 19.77 -0.92 4.50
C ARG A 316 19.01 -2.17 4.91
N GLU A 317 18.15 -2.64 4.01
CA GLU A 317 17.36 -3.85 4.22
C GLU A 317 18.06 -5.09 3.68
N LYS A 318 17.96 -6.18 4.45
CA LYS A 318 18.49 -7.50 4.06
C LYS A 318 17.68 -8.12 2.92
N PHE A 319 16.37 -7.84 2.89
CA PHE A 319 15.42 -8.37 1.92
C PHE A 319 14.83 -7.23 1.09
N PRO A 320 14.35 -7.50 -0.13
CA PRO A 320 13.59 -6.50 -0.90
C PRO A 320 12.37 -6.02 -0.12
N LEU A 321 11.88 -4.82 -0.40
CA LEU A 321 10.74 -4.28 0.31
C LEU A 321 9.44 -4.99 -0.08
N PHE A 322 8.61 -5.29 0.90
CA PHE A 322 7.30 -5.90 0.67
C PHE A 322 6.36 -4.93 -0.07
N THR A 323 6.52 -3.63 0.14
CA THR A 323 5.76 -2.58 -0.57
C THR A 323 6.11 -2.45 -2.03
N ASP A 324 7.32 -2.87 -2.43
CA ASP A 324 7.66 -2.93 -3.85
C ASP A 324 6.97 -4.12 -4.52
N TYR A 325 6.77 -5.21 -3.77
CA TYR A 325 6.14 -6.44 -4.23
C TYR A 325 4.60 -6.38 -4.28
N VAL A 326 3.99 -5.78 -3.25
CA VAL A 326 2.55 -5.55 -3.14
C VAL A 326 2.28 -4.06 -3.03
N GLU A 327 1.38 -3.54 -3.85
CA GLU A 327 0.99 -2.12 -3.81
C GLU A 327 0.24 -1.82 -2.51
N ASN A 328 0.78 -0.90 -1.70
CA ASN A 328 0.16 -0.34 -0.49
C ASN A 328 -0.52 -1.39 0.43
N PRO A 329 0.24 -2.38 0.93
CA PRO A 329 -0.30 -3.40 1.81
C PRO A 329 -0.81 -2.79 3.13
N LEU A 330 -1.82 -3.42 3.73
CA LEU A 330 -2.36 -3.03 5.04
C LEU A 330 -2.13 -4.15 6.04
N LEU A 331 -1.54 -3.82 7.19
CA LEU A 331 -1.39 -4.73 8.31
C LEU A 331 -2.69 -4.74 9.12
N ILE A 332 -3.47 -5.80 8.98
CA ILE A 332 -4.70 -5.97 9.76
C ILE A 332 -4.34 -6.59 11.10
N ILE A 333 -4.85 -5.98 12.18
CA ILE A 333 -4.60 -6.40 13.56
C ILE A 333 -5.95 -6.76 14.18
N ASN A 334 -6.12 -8.03 14.51
CA ASN A 334 -7.24 -8.52 15.29
C ASN A 334 -6.71 -9.00 16.64
N GLY A 335 -6.86 -8.17 17.66
CA GLY A 335 -6.44 -8.41 19.03
C GLY A 335 -7.08 -9.61 19.71
N LYS A 336 -7.97 -10.31 19.00
CA LYS A 336 -8.73 -11.47 19.47
C LYS A 336 -9.47 -11.09 20.74
N GLU A 337 -9.38 -11.97 21.72
CA GLU A 337 -10.00 -11.85 23.01
C GLU A 337 -9.04 -11.11 23.98
N TYR A 338 -7.74 -11.08 23.67
CA TYR A 338 -6.71 -10.57 24.57
C TYR A 338 -6.49 -9.06 24.52
N LEU A 339 -6.86 -8.40 23.42
CA LEU A 339 -6.61 -6.97 23.18
C LEU A 339 -7.82 -6.35 22.47
N THR A 340 -8.29 -5.19 22.93
CA THR A 340 -9.41 -4.46 22.31
C THR A 340 -8.96 -3.68 21.06
N ILE A 341 -8.37 -4.38 20.10
CA ILE A 341 -7.79 -3.80 18.87
C ILE A 341 -8.42 -4.50 17.67
N ILE A 342 -9.20 -3.75 16.88
CA ILE A 342 -9.81 -4.24 15.64
C ILE A 342 -9.63 -3.17 14.57
N ASP A 343 -8.39 -2.97 14.11
CA ASP A 343 -8.11 -2.11 12.97
C ASP A 343 -6.70 -2.40 12.39
N ASN A 344 -5.77 -1.46 12.58
CA ASN A 344 -4.42 -1.47 12.05
C ASN A 344 -3.49 -0.70 13.01
N ILE A 345 -2.28 -0.33 12.54
CA ILE A 345 -1.27 0.38 13.34
C ILE A 345 -1.78 1.70 13.96
N ASN A 346 -2.79 2.36 13.36
CA ASN A 346 -3.43 3.58 13.86
C ASN A 346 -3.91 3.48 15.31
N HIS A 347 -4.33 2.29 15.75
CA HIS A 347 -4.78 2.09 17.12
C HIS A 347 -3.72 2.53 18.14
N PHE A 348 -2.45 2.30 17.80
CA PHE A 348 -1.29 2.53 18.66
C PHE A 348 -0.75 3.95 18.60
N ILE A 349 -1.24 4.79 17.66
CA ILE A 349 -0.78 6.16 17.46
C ILE A 349 -1.73 7.13 18.18
N LYS A 350 -1.18 7.91 19.12
CA LYS A 350 -1.91 8.93 19.92
C LYS A 350 -1.10 10.22 20.00
N SER A 351 -1.56 11.18 20.79
CA SER A 351 -0.76 12.38 21.12
C SER A 351 0.60 11.99 21.71
N SER A 352 1.67 12.71 21.35
CA SER A 352 3.05 12.44 21.80
C SER A 352 3.18 12.28 23.33
N THR A 353 2.45 13.10 24.09
CA THR A 353 2.44 13.08 25.57
C THR A 353 1.47 12.07 26.16
N SER A 354 0.60 11.45 25.37
CA SER A 354 -0.34 10.45 25.87
C SER A 354 0.44 9.22 26.38
N PRO A 355 0.10 8.71 27.57
CA PRO A 355 0.65 7.43 28.03
C PRO A 355 0.26 6.30 27.06
N ASP A 356 -0.92 6.37 26.45
CA ASP A 356 -1.46 5.35 25.54
C ASP A 356 -0.86 5.38 24.13
N TYR A 357 0.05 6.32 23.85
CA TYR A 357 0.85 6.26 22.63
C TYR A 357 1.95 5.22 22.78
N TRP A 358 1.99 4.25 21.88
CA TRP A 358 2.97 3.18 21.98
C TRP A 358 4.35 3.54 21.46
N ASN A 359 5.37 3.13 22.22
CA ASN A 359 6.76 3.15 21.79
C ASN A 359 7.14 1.85 21.04
N ALA A 360 8.26 1.87 20.33
CA ALA A 360 8.71 0.71 19.55
C ALA A 360 9.04 -0.53 20.37
N LYS A 361 9.66 -0.41 21.55
CA LYS A 361 10.00 -1.56 22.41
C LYS A 361 8.74 -2.23 22.95
N GLY A 362 7.73 -1.45 23.36
CA GLY A 362 6.41 -1.95 23.73
C GLY A 362 5.74 -2.72 22.60
N LEU A 363 5.67 -2.13 21.41
CA LEU A 363 5.09 -2.80 20.24
C LEU A 363 5.88 -4.04 19.83
N MET A 364 7.20 -4.00 19.88
CA MET A 364 8.04 -5.15 19.57
C MET A 364 7.76 -6.33 20.48
N TYR A 365 7.53 -6.09 21.77
CA TYR A 365 7.13 -7.13 22.70
C TYR A 365 5.76 -7.71 22.32
N LEU A 366 4.75 -6.84 22.16
CA LEU A 366 3.40 -7.25 21.80
C LEU A 366 3.38 -8.04 20.49
N PHE A 367 3.99 -7.48 19.45
CA PHE A 367 3.92 -8.01 18.11
C PHE A 367 4.68 -9.33 17.99
N ASN A 368 5.88 -9.45 18.56
CA ASN A 368 6.59 -10.74 18.51
C ASN A 368 5.96 -11.82 19.38
N THR A 369 5.24 -11.45 20.45
CA THR A 369 4.54 -12.41 21.29
C THR A 369 3.32 -13.01 20.58
N PHE A 370 2.60 -12.20 19.80
CA PHE A 370 1.31 -12.60 19.21
C PHE A 370 1.33 -12.71 17.67
N LYS A 371 2.50 -12.66 17.03
CA LYS A 371 2.61 -12.54 15.56
C LYS A 371 1.89 -13.61 14.75
N ASP A 372 1.81 -14.83 15.29
CA ASP A 372 1.15 -15.95 14.63
C ASP A 372 -0.38 -15.94 14.81
N GLU A 373 -0.93 -15.06 15.65
CA GLU A 373 -2.34 -15.10 16.08
C GLU A 373 -3.15 -13.87 15.64
N ILE A 374 -2.55 -12.68 15.71
CA ILE A 374 -3.29 -11.41 15.61
C ILE A 374 -3.11 -10.67 14.28
N PHE A 375 -2.13 -11.05 13.45
CA PHE A 375 -1.84 -10.36 12.20
C PHE A 375 -2.41 -11.06 10.98
N THR A 376 -2.89 -10.26 10.04
CA THR A 376 -3.28 -10.76 8.72
C THR A 376 -2.87 -9.76 7.65
N ILE A 377 -2.31 -10.26 6.56
CA ILE A 377 -2.02 -9.47 5.36
C ILE A 377 -2.85 -10.08 4.23
N LYS A 378 -3.70 -9.26 3.60
CA LYS A 378 -4.54 -9.73 2.48
C LYS A 378 -3.72 -9.87 1.21
N ILE A 379 -3.89 -10.99 0.51
CA ILE A 379 -3.37 -11.16 -0.84
C ILE A 379 -4.26 -10.35 -1.79
N PRO A 380 -3.71 -9.35 -2.51
CA PRO A 380 -4.51 -8.59 -3.45
C PRO A 380 -4.96 -9.46 -4.62
N GLU A 381 -6.10 -9.13 -5.23
CA GLU A 381 -6.70 -9.95 -6.29
C GLU A 381 -5.73 -10.22 -7.46
N TYR A 382 -4.90 -9.24 -7.82
CA TYR A 382 -3.92 -9.38 -8.90
C TYR A 382 -2.78 -10.37 -8.59
N LYS A 383 -2.52 -10.67 -7.31
CA LYS A 383 -1.58 -11.70 -6.86
C LYS A 383 -2.23 -13.03 -6.50
N SER A 384 -3.55 -13.09 -6.39
CA SER A 384 -4.30 -14.27 -5.94
C SER A 384 -4.11 -15.53 -6.79
N LYS A 385 -3.60 -15.42 -8.03
CA LYS A 385 -3.27 -16.57 -8.88
C LYS A 385 -1.86 -17.11 -8.65
N GLU A 386 -0.95 -16.28 -8.16
CA GLU A 386 0.47 -16.56 -7.97
C GLU A 386 0.77 -16.92 -6.51
N ASP A 387 0.20 -16.14 -5.58
CA ASP A 387 0.49 -16.21 -4.17
C ASP A 387 -0.55 -17.05 -3.41
N LEU A 388 -0.07 -17.77 -2.40
CA LEU A 388 -0.86 -18.61 -1.52
C LEU A 388 -1.06 -17.97 -0.15
N GLU A 389 0.00 -17.41 0.43
CA GLU A 389 -0.01 -16.88 1.81
C GLU A 389 1.05 -15.78 1.97
N TYR A 390 0.71 -14.76 2.77
CA TYR A 390 1.66 -13.79 3.33
C TYR A 390 1.68 -13.95 4.84
N LYS A 391 2.85 -14.27 5.41
CA LYS A 391 3.03 -14.51 6.84
C LYS A 391 4.13 -13.62 7.42
N ILE A 392 3.86 -12.98 8.56
CA ILE A 392 4.89 -12.28 9.33
C ILE A 392 5.66 -13.31 10.15
N LEU A 393 6.96 -13.40 9.91
CA LEU A 393 7.84 -14.32 10.64
C LEU A 393 8.47 -13.68 11.86
N ASP A 394 8.76 -12.39 11.80
CA ASP A 394 9.41 -11.66 12.88
C ASP A 394 9.18 -10.17 12.77
N PHE A 395 9.31 -9.47 13.90
CA PHE A 395 9.52 -8.04 13.92
C PHE A 395 10.90 -7.73 14.48
N GLU A 396 11.61 -6.84 13.81
CA GLU A 396 12.97 -6.40 14.12
C GLU A 396 12.99 -4.88 14.35
N PHE A 397 13.92 -4.43 15.19
CA PHE A 397 14.25 -3.02 15.36
C PHE A 397 14.90 -2.44 14.09
N THR A 398 14.87 -1.12 13.99
CA THR A 398 15.60 -0.36 12.97
C THR A 398 16.36 0.79 13.62
N ASP A 399 17.38 1.29 12.92
CA ASP A 399 18.14 2.48 13.30
C ASP A 399 17.90 3.66 12.34
N TYR A 400 16.80 3.60 11.58
CA TYR A 400 16.38 4.67 10.69
C TYR A 400 16.06 5.94 11.45
N PHE A 401 16.18 7.09 10.77
CA PHE A 401 16.06 8.41 11.39
C PHE A 401 17.03 8.67 12.58
N ASP A 402 18.01 7.80 12.82
CA ASP A 402 18.84 7.80 14.03
C ASP A 402 17.99 7.79 15.33
N THR A 403 16.87 7.07 15.28
CA THR A 403 15.91 6.88 16.38
C THR A 403 15.29 5.47 16.33
N ASN A 404 14.62 5.07 17.40
CA ASN A 404 13.92 3.79 17.49
C ASN A 404 12.43 3.90 17.11
N GLN A 405 11.98 4.99 16.49
CA GLN A 405 10.55 5.22 16.21
C GLN A 405 9.98 4.42 15.03
N LEU A 406 10.80 3.58 14.39
CA LEU A 406 10.38 2.65 13.34
C LEU A 406 10.83 1.23 13.68
N ILE A 407 9.96 0.28 13.39
CA ILE A 407 10.25 -1.16 13.39
C ILE A 407 10.09 -1.72 11.96
N ARG A 408 10.62 -2.90 11.71
CA ARG A 408 10.43 -3.65 10.47
C ARG A 408 9.81 -5.01 10.75
N ALA A 409 8.94 -5.48 9.85
CA ALA A 409 8.46 -6.85 9.81
C ALA A 409 9.19 -7.64 8.72
N ILE A 410 9.46 -8.92 9.00
CA ILE A 410 9.96 -9.87 8.00
C ILE A 410 8.77 -10.68 7.49
N VAL A 411 8.41 -10.45 6.22
CA VAL A 411 7.25 -11.08 5.58
C VAL A 411 7.72 -12.21 4.67
N GLN A 412 7.20 -13.41 4.89
CA GLN A 412 7.35 -14.52 3.96
C GLN A 412 6.16 -14.56 3.01
N VAL A 413 6.44 -14.55 1.72
CA VAL A 413 5.48 -14.86 0.67
C VAL A 413 5.65 -16.31 0.27
N THR A 414 4.58 -17.10 0.44
CA THR A 414 4.49 -18.47 -0.07
C THR A 414 3.70 -18.44 -1.37
N LYS A 415 4.29 -18.96 -2.44
CA LYS A 415 3.67 -19.10 -3.77
C LYS A 415 2.82 -20.36 -3.84
N LYS A 416 1.90 -20.42 -4.81
CA LYS A 416 1.08 -21.62 -5.04
C LYS A 416 1.88 -22.84 -5.50
N ASP A 417 3.06 -22.65 -6.07
CA ASP A 417 3.99 -23.73 -6.41
C ASP A 417 4.83 -24.21 -5.21
N GLY A 418 4.63 -23.62 -4.03
CA GLY A 418 5.34 -23.95 -2.79
C GLY A 418 6.64 -23.19 -2.58
N THR A 419 7.11 -22.39 -3.55
CA THR A 419 8.30 -21.56 -3.38
C THR A 419 8.06 -20.45 -2.35
N LYS A 420 9.13 -20.02 -1.67
CA LYS A 420 9.08 -19.04 -0.59
C LYS A 420 10.09 -17.94 -0.83
N LYS A 421 9.70 -16.68 -0.59
CA LYS A 421 10.57 -15.52 -0.65
C LYS A 421 10.30 -14.60 0.54
N PHE A 422 11.35 -13.95 1.04
CA PHE A 422 11.29 -13.07 2.20
C PHE A 422 11.41 -11.61 1.76
N TYR A 423 10.67 -10.73 2.45
CA TYR A 423 10.63 -9.30 2.22
C TYR A 423 10.72 -8.55 3.54
N SER A 424 11.31 -7.36 3.51
CA SER A 424 11.30 -6.40 4.62
C SER A 424 10.11 -5.47 4.49
N TRP A 425 9.39 -5.18 5.57
CA TRP A 425 8.30 -4.22 5.57
C TRP A 425 8.42 -3.24 6.73
N ILE A 426 8.64 -1.96 6.44
CA ILE A 426 8.88 -0.93 7.44
C ILE A 426 7.55 -0.39 7.98
N SER A 427 7.45 -0.22 9.29
CA SER A 427 6.23 0.17 10.01
C SER A 427 5.62 1.49 9.61
N SER A 428 6.40 2.40 9.03
CA SER A 428 5.86 3.62 8.41
C SER A 428 4.84 3.30 7.32
N ASN A 429 4.88 2.11 6.74
CA ASN A 429 4.07 1.67 5.62
C ASN A 429 3.17 0.50 5.97
N PHE A 430 2.91 0.24 7.26
CA PHE A 430 1.88 -0.73 7.68
C PHE A 430 0.47 -0.28 7.33
N ASP A 431 0.29 1.01 7.05
CA ASP A 431 -0.90 1.62 6.48
C ASP A 431 -0.52 2.72 5.46
N ASP A 432 -1.48 3.55 5.07
CA ASP A 432 -1.31 4.61 4.10
C ASP A 432 -1.05 6.00 4.70
N HIS A 433 -0.83 6.14 6.01
CA HIS A 433 -0.67 7.44 6.68
C HIS A 433 0.79 7.81 6.99
N GLY A 434 1.72 6.86 7.07
CA GLY A 434 3.14 7.20 7.26
C GLY A 434 3.51 7.48 8.72
N HIS A 435 3.05 6.65 9.65
CA HIS A 435 3.24 6.89 11.08
C HIS A 435 4.68 6.67 11.57
N ARG A 436 5.04 7.42 12.60
CA ARG A 436 6.19 7.15 13.48
C ARG A 436 5.64 6.73 14.83
N LEU A 437 6.36 5.90 15.57
CA LEU A 437 5.98 5.48 16.93
C LEU A 437 6.38 6.56 17.96
N LYS A 438 5.96 6.40 19.22
CA LYS A 438 6.30 7.35 20.30
C LYS A 438 7.82 7.49 20.43
N GLY A 439 8.28 8.74 20.56
CA GLY A 439 9.67 9.05 20.88
C GLY A 439 10.06 8.65 22.31
N LEU A 440 11.32 8.85 22.67
CA LEU A 440 11.86 8.47 23.97
C LEU A 440 11.80 9.62 24.99
N ILE A 441 11.29 9.35 26.18
CA ILE A 441 11.30 10.27 27.30
C ILE A 441 12.71 10.23 27.92
N PHE A 442 13.40 11.37 27.95
CA PHE A 442 14.79 11.43 28.43
C PHE A 442 14.94 12.09 29.81
N ARG A 443 13.83 12.48 30.44
CA ARG A 443 13.80 12.98 31.83
C ARG A 443 13.06 12.01 32.73
N ASN A 444 13.61 11.71 33.90
CA ASN A 444 12.97 10.86 34.90
C ASN A 444 11.85 11.63 35.61
N LYS A 445 10.68 11.71 34.96
CA LYS A 445 9.47 12.37 35.44
C LYS A 445 8.30 11.40 35.41
N ASN A 446 7.37 11.54 36.34
CA ASN A 446 6.08 10.87 36.27
C ASN A 446 5.39 11.14 34.92
N LEU A 447 4.77 10.10 34.33
CA LEU A 447 4.04 10.14 33.05
C LEU A 447 3.04 11.30 32.95
N SER A 448 2.31 11.63 34.02
CA SER A 448 1.35 12.74 34.03
C SER A 448 1.99 14.12 33.88
N SER A 449 3.29 14.22 34.14
CA SER A 449 4.08 15.45 34.15
C SER A 449 5.03 15.57 32.96
N VAL A 450 4.98 14.60 32.03
CA VAL A 450 5.80 14.60 30.81
C VAL A 450 5.26 15.65 29.84
N LEU A 451 6.13 16.56 29.42
CA LEU A 451 5.84 17.58 28.42
C LEU A 451 6.43 17.20 27.06
N PRO A 452 5.96 17.78 25.94
CA PRO A 452 6.48 17.47 24.61
C PRO A 452 8.00 17.65 24.47
N GLU A 453 8.60 18.63 25.17
CA GLU A 453 10.04 18.88 25.18
C GLU A 453 10.86 17.83 25.95
N ASP A 454 10.22 17.02 26.79
CA ASP A 454 10.86 15.90 27.49
C ASP A 454 10.94 14.65 26.59
N ILE A 455 10.35 14.69 25.39
CA ILE A 455 10.26 13.58 24.46
C ILE A 455 11.17 13.83 23.26
N TYR A 456 12.19 12.99 23.13
CA TYR A 456 13.01 12.92 21.96
C TYR A 456 12.26 12.20 20.83
N SER A 457 11.81 12.98 19.85
CA SER A 457 11.29 12.48 18.56
C SER A 457 12.18 12.97 17.43
N PHE A 458 12.21 12.24 16.32
CA PHE A 458 12.96 12.63 15.14
C PHE A 458 12.59 14.05 14.67
N LYS A 459 13.62 14.87 14.50
CA LYS A 459 13.60 16.12 13.75
C LYS A 459 14.80 16.11 12.80
N PRO A 460 14.75 16.75 11.62
CA PRO A 460 15.85 16.74 10.65
C PRO A 460 17.22 17.18 11.19
N GLN A 461 17.24 17.96 12.26
CA GLN A 461 18.45 18.52 12.88
C GLN A 461 19.00 17.65 14.01
N ASN A 462 18.32 16.55 14.36
CA ASN A 462 18.72 15.71 15.47
C ASN A 462 20.06 15.01 15.17
N THR A 463 20.92 14.90 16.19
CA THR A 463 22.26 14.28 16.10
C THR A 463 22.33 12.90 16.77
N GLY A 464 21.19 12.19 16.85
CA GLY A 464 21.06 10.88 17.49
C GLY A 464 20.49 10.93 18.92
N LEU A 465 20.30 9.76 19.55
CA LEU A 465 19.65 9.63 20.85
C LEU A 465 20.39 10.40 21.96
N PRO A 466 19.67 11.08 22.88
CA PRO A 466 20.27 11.79 24.01
C PRO A 466 20.77 10.81 25.09
N SER A 467 21.55 11.32 26.04
CA SER A 467 22.01 10.56 27.21
C SER A 467 20.84 10.08 28.07
N SER A 468 21.04 8.96 28.76
CA SER A 468 19.99 8.18 29.40
C SER A 468 19.65 8.56 30.83
N ILE A 469 18.57 7.93 31.30
CA ILE A 469 18.21 7.77 32.70
C ILE A 469 18.90 6.49 33.21
N ASN A 470 19.59 6.59 34.35
CA ASN A 470 20.24 5.45 35.00
C ASN A 470 19.17 4.58 35.69
N LEU A 471 19.26 3.25 35.60
CA LEU A 471 18.27 2.35 36.21
C LEU A 471 18.23 2.46 37.75
N ASP A 472 19.33 2.78 38.42
CA ASP A 472 19.38 2.99 39.88
C ASP A 472 18.58 4.23 40.30
N GLU A 473 18.45 5.21 39.41
CA GLU A 473 17.62 6.40 39.63
C GLU A 473 16.16 6.17 39.19
N PHE A 474 15.94 5.27 38.23
CA PHE A 474 14.61 5.00 37.69
C PHE A 474 13.80 4.04 38.56
N VAL A 475 14.43 2.93 39.00
CA VAL A 475 13.79 1.88 39.79
C VAL A 475 13.73 2.31 41.25
N ASP A 476 12.64 3.00 41.59
CA ASP A 476 12.35 3.55 42.91
C ASP A 476 11.02 2.98 43.44
N ASN A 477 10.93 2.75 44.75
CA ASN A 477 9.70 2.33 45.42
C ASN A 477 8.77 3.50 45.77
N ASN A 478 9.17 4.75 45.51
CA ASN A 478 8.33 5.93 45.66
C ASN A 478 7.10 5.83 44.74
N SER A 479 5.92 6.01 45.32
CA SER A 479 4.63 5.92 44.61
C SER A 479 4.53 6.90 43.44
N ASP A 480 5.19 8.06 43.51
CA ASP A 480 5.14 9.09 42.47
C ASP A 480 6.26 8.95 41.43
N SER A 481 7.13 7.93 41.56
CA SER A 481 8.20 7.66 40.60
C SER A 481 7.65 7.25 39.24
N ALA A 482 8.40 7.53 38.18
CA ALA A 482 8.05 7.10 36.82
C ALA A 482 7.89 5.58 36.72
N PHE A 483 8.69 4.82 37.47
CA PHE A 483 8.65 3.37 37.50
C PHE A 483 7.35 2.82 38.11
N ILE A 484 6.99 3.21 39.33
CA ILE A 484 5.75 2.74 39.97
C ILE A 484 4.51 3.22 39.20
N GLN A 485 4.53 4.47 38.71
CA GLN A 485 3.41 5.01 37.92
C GLN A 485 3.25 4.26 36.59
N GLY A 486 4.34 3.96 35.88
CA GLY A 486 4.26 3.15 34.66
C GLY A 486 3.75 1.73 34.89
N LEU A 487 4.10 1.10 36.02
CA LEU A 487 3.52 -0.20 36.42
C LEU A 487 2.03 -0.08 36.73
N ASN A 488 1.61 0.98 37.43
CA ASN A 488 0.21 1.26 37.72
C ASN A 488 -0.61 1.46 36.44
N GLU A 489 -0.10 2.21 35.46
CA GLU A 489 -0.75 2.37 34.16
C GLU A 489 -0.89 1.02 33.42
N ALA A 490 0.16 0.19 33.43
CA ALA A 490 0.08 -1.16 32.87
C ALA A 490 -1.01 -2.00 33.56
N SER A 491 -1.07 -1.97 34.89
CA SER A 491 -2.09 -2.67 35.67
C SER A 491 -3.49 -2.13 35.43
N ASN A 492 -3.64 -0.82 35.26
CA ASN A 492 -4.94 -0.19 35.01
C ASN A 492 -5.45 -0.57 33.61
N LYS A 493 -4.59 -0.59 32.60
CA LYS A 493 -4.96 -1.10 31.27
C LYS A 493 -5.42 -2.54 31.29
N MET A 494 -4.75 -3.39 32.07
CA MET A 494 -5.23 -4.76 32.27
C MET A 494 -6.65 -4.80 32.84
N ASN A 495 -7.03 -3.88 33.74
CA ASN A 495 -8.39 -3.82 34.27
C ASN A 495 -9.40 -3.22 33.27
N GLU A 496 -9.00 -2.24 32.45
CA GLU A 496 -9.86 -1.63 31.42
C GLU A 496 -10.20 -2.60 30.28
N LEU A 497 -9.26 -3.47 29.91
CA LEU A 497 -9.36 -4.33 28.73
C LEU A 497 -10.17 -5.61 28.97
N PHE A 498 -10.36 -6.03 30.23
CA PHE A 498 -10.56 -7.44 30.51
C PHE A 498 -11.81 -7.85 31.28
N ASN A 499 -12.61 -8.68 30.58
CA ASN A 499 -13.52 -9.68 31.13
C ASN A 499 -12.80 -10.98 31.61
N TYR A 500 -11.47 -10.93 31.84
CA TYR A 500 -10.60 -12.12 31.99
C TYR A 500 -10.10 -12.39 33.40
N TRP A 501 -10.36 -11.47 34.30
CA TRP A 501 -10.41 -11.82 35.69
C TRP A 501 -11.73 -12.59 35.87
N ASN A 502 -11.75 -13.81 36.39
CA ASN A 502 -13.00 -14.54 36.66
C ASN A 502 -14.02 -13.62 37.37
N ASN A 503 -15.11 -13.23 36.68
CA ASN A 503 -16.09 -12.20 37.07
C ASN A 503 -15.61 -10.73 37.00
N ASP A 504 -14.86 -10.38 35.95
CA ASP A 504 -14.48 -9.02 35.54
C ASP A 504 -13.69 -8.18 36.56
N SER A 505 -13.11 -8.80 37.61
CA SER A 505 -12.29 -8.10 38.60
C SER A 505 -11.09 -8.90 39.09
N ARG A 506 -9.89 -8.29 39.04
CA ARG A 506 -8.63 -8.84 39.58
C ARG A 506 -8.74 -9.31 41.03
N GLN A 507 -9.57 -8.64 41.83
CA GLN A 507 -9.81 -8.97 43.23
C GLN A 507 -10.52 -10.32 43.43
N ASN A 508 -11.09 -10.90 42.36
CA ASN A 508 -11.70 -12.22 42.39
C ASN A 508 -10.79 -13.30 41.77
N PHE A 509 -9.62 -12.92 41.25
CA PHE A 509 -8.72 -13.84 40.57
C PHE A 509 -7.66 -14.40 41.52
N ASP A 510 -7.43 -15.71 41.42
CA ASP A 510 -6.43 -16.41 42.21
C ASP A 510 -5.07 -16.38 41.50
N VAL A 511 -4.05 -15.83 42.16
CA VAL A 511 -2.69 -15.69 41.62
C VAL A 511 -2.05 -17.02 41.26
N SER A 512 -2.48 -18.13 41.88
CA SER A 512 -1.97 -19.48 41.59
C SER A 512 -2.30 -19.96 40.17
N LEU A 513 -3.26 -19.33 39.50
CA LEU A 513 -3.64 -19.64 38.12
C LEU A 513 -2.74 -18.94 37.08
N LEU A 514 -1.89 -17.99 37.51
CA LEU A 514 -0.96 -17.30 36.61
C LEU A 514 0.38 -18.04 36.54
N ASN A 515 0.90 -18.16 35.33
CA ASN A 515 2.23 -18.68 35.01
C ASN A 515 2.84 -17.86 33.87
N ASN A 516 4.11 -18.12 33.54
CA ASN A 516 4.83 -17.38 32.50
C ASN A 516 4.18 -17.46 31.11
N ASP A 517 3.39 -18.50 30.84
CA ASP A 517 2.71 -18.69 29.55
C ASP A 517 1.32 -18.03 29.48
N SER A 518 0.80 -17.54 30.60
CA SER A 518 -0.52 -16.93 30.70
C SER A 518 -0.62 -15.68 29.84
N TYR A 519 -1.69 -15.55 29.05
CA TYR A 519 -1.86 -14.37 28.17
C TYR A 519 -1.96 -13.08 29.00
N GLN A 520 -2.51 -13.12 30.22
CA GLN A 520 -2.55 -11.97 31.12
C GLN A 520 -1.14 -11.44 31.40
N VAL A 521 -0.19 -12.35 31.65
CA VAL A 521 1.21 -12.01 31.92
C VAL A 521 1.89 -11.47 30.66
N LYS A 522 1.62 -12.08 29.50
CA LYS A 522 2.14 -11.62 28.19
C LYS A 522 1.64 -10.22 27.83
N VAL A 523 0.34 -9.95 27.98
CA VAL A 523 -0.27 -8.63 27.73
C VAL A 523 0.22 -7.60 28.75
N PHE A 524 0.25 -7.95 30.04
CA PHE A 524 0.82 -7.08 31.07
C PHE A 524 2.27 -6.72 30.74
N ASN A 525 3.09 -7.69 30.32
CA ASN A 525 4.47 -7.42 29.94
C ASN A 525 4.60 -6.50 28.72
N SER A 526 3.70 -6.62 27.73
CA SER A 526 3.64 -5.66 26.62
C SER A 526 3.40 -4.23 27.10
N TYR A 527 2.48 -4.02 28.04
CA TYR A 527 2.22 -2.71 28.63
C TYR A 527 3.37 -2.22 29.51
N VAL A 528 3.99 -3.10 30.29
CA VAL A 528 5.20 -2.78 31.07
C VAL A 528 6.32 -2.28 30.15
N ASN A 529 6.59 -2.98 29.04
CA ASN A 529 7.54 -2.53 28.02
C ASN A 529 7.09 -1.21 27.37
N ASN A 530 5.79 -1.01 27.17
CA ASN A 530 5.28 0.22 26.59
C ASN A 530 5.44 1.45 27.51
N TYR A 531 5.17 1.31 28.80
CA TYR A 531 5.22 2.43 29.74
C TYR A 531 6.63 2.66 30.28
N LEU A 532 7.34 1.60 30.68
CA LEU A 532 8.67 1.74 31.28
C LEU A 532 9.75 2.00 30.21
N LEU A 533 9.69 1.34 29.06
CA LEU A 533 10.68 1.55 27.99
C LEU A 533 10.32 2.68 27.01
N ALA A 534 9.28 3.45 27.33
CA ALA A 534 9.12 4.78 26.75
C ALA A 534 10.24 5.72 27.24
N TYR A 535 10.84 5.42 28.39
CA TYR A 535 11.99 6.14 28.93
C TYR A 535 13.31 5.64 28.32
N ALA A 536 14.25 6.56 28.10
CA ALA A 536 15.58 6.26 27.58
C ALA A 536 16.49 5.64 28.67
N LEU A 537 16.22 4.41 29.06
CA LEU A 537 16.96 3.70 30.12
C LEU A 537 18.30 3.14 29.62
N GLU A 538 19.40 3.60 30.22
CA GLU A 538 20.80 3.19 29.91
C GLU A 538 21.25 3.39 28.45
N ASN A 539 20.52 4.19 27.67
CA ASN A 539 20.91 4.61 26.33
C ASN A 539 22.27 5.33 26.27
N GLN A 540 23.06 4.99 25.26
CA GLN A 540 24.31 5.67 24.95
C GLN A 540 24.07 6.79 23.93
N VAL A 541 24.69 7.96 24.16
CA VAL A 541 24.57 9.14 23.28
C VAL A 541 24.92 8.76 21.84
N GLY A 542 24.04 9.12 20.90
CA GLY A 542 24.25 8.89 19.46
C GLY A 542 24.13 7.44 19.01
N ARG A 543 23.74 6.50 19.88
CA ARG A 543 23.56 5.07 19.54
C ARG A 543 22.11 4.62 19.70
N THR A 544 21.44 4.41 18.58
CA THR A 544 20.01 4.06 18.54
C THR A 544 19.67 2.76 19.25
N LEU A 545 20.42 1.69 18.97
CA LEU A 545 20.21 0.35 19.53
C LEU A 545 21.14 0.17 20.75
N SER A 546 20.78 0.84 21.84
CA SER A 546 21.53 0.79 23.11
C SER A 546 20.60 0.87 24.31
N GLY A 547 21.14 0.58 25.50
CA GLY A 547 20.38 0.56 26.76
C GLY A 547 19.51 -0.68 26.91
N VAL A 548 18.39 -0.55 27.62
CA VAL A 548 17.43 -1.65 27.81
C VAL A 548 16.66 -1.92 26.52
N LYS A 549 16.82 -3.12 25.97
CA LYS A 549 16.12 -3.61 24.76
C LYS A 549 14.67 -4.02 25.05
N ARG A 550 14.47 -4.81 26.11
CA ARG A 550 13.15 -5.27 26.57
C ARG A 550 13.18 -5.60 28.06
N ILE A 551 11.99 -5.70 28.65
CA ILE A 551 11.80 -6.21 30.01
C ILE A 551 11.07 -7.56 29.91
N ASP A 552 11.64 -8.60 30.51
CA ASP A 552 11.03 -9.92 30.58
C ASP A 552 10.49 -10.17 32.01
N ILE A 553 9.20 -10.50 32.10
CA ILE A 553 8.55 -10.90 33.36
C ILE A 553 8.78 -12.39 33.58
N ASN A 554 9.32 -12.73 34.75
CA ASN A 554 9.38 -14.10 35.25
C ASN A 554 8.56 -14.21 36.53
N LEU A 555 7.60 -15.11 36.55
CA LEU A 555 6.84 -15.47 37.75
C LEU A 555 7.57 -16.56 38.53
N ASN A 556 7.51 -16.45 39.86
CA ASN A 556 7.90 -17.51 40.77
C ASN A 556 6.72 -17.83 41.71
N PRO A 557 5.85 -18.77 41.32
CA PRO A 557 4.62 -19.07 42.05
C PRO A 557 4.84 -19.48 43.52
N GLU A 558 6.00 -20.05 43.85
CA GLU A 558 6.35 -20.47 45.21
C GLU A 558 6.54 -19.29 46.17
N LEU A 559 6.83 -18.09 45.64
CA LEU A 559 7.03 -16.86 46.40
C LEU A 559 5.76 -15.99 46.48
N ASN A 560 4.66 -16.43 45.87
CA ASN A 560 3.37 -15.75 45.96
C ASN A 560 2.89 -15.70 47.42
N LYS A 561 2.20 -14.61 47.75
CA LYS A 561 1.49 -14.47 49.03
C LYS A 561 -0.02 -14.38 48.77
N LEU A 562 -0.83 -14.55 49.81
CA LEU A 562 -2.28 -14.42 49.68
C LEU A 562 -2.62 -13.04 49.09
N GLY A 563 -3.30 -13.02 47.94
CA GLY A 563 -3.66 -11.79 47.23
C GLY A 563 -2.51 -11.02 46.57
N GLN A 564 -1.29 -11.60 46.50
CA GLN A 564 -0.11 -10.95 45.92
C GLN A 564 0.64 -11.89 44.97
N LEU A 565 0.83 -11.47 43.72
CA LEU A 565 1.65 -12.19 42.74
C LEU A 565 3.10 -11.72 42.83
N TYR A 566 4.04 -12.64 43.05
CA TYR A 566 5.47 -12.36 42.98
C TYR A 566 5.96 -12.47 41.54
N PHE A 567 6.72 -11.47 41.08
CA PHE A 567 7.36 -11.50 39.77
C PHE A 567 8.67 -10.71 39.73
N GLU A 568 9.53 -11.09 38.79
CA GLU A 568 10.79 -10.43 38.49
C GLU A 568 10.71 -9.72 37.14
N LEU A 569 11.06 -8.44 37.11
CA LEU A 569 11.36 -7.69 35.90
C LEU A 569 12.83 -7.85 35.57
N ASN A 570 13.14 -8.55 34.47
CA ASN A 570 14.49 -8.69 33.96
C ASN A 570 14.73 -7.66 32.86
N PHE A 571 15.58 -6.68 33.11
CA PHE A 571 15.95 -5.66 32.14
C PHE A 571 17.03 -6.23 31.22
N ILE A 572 16.67 -6.52 29.97
CA ILE A 572 17.57 -7.13 28.98
C ILE A 572 18.18 -6.02 28.13
N GLY A 573 19.52 -5.97 28.05
CA GLY A 573 20.24 -4.99 27.23
C GLY A 573 20.34 -5.38 25.76
N PHE A 574 20.58 -4.41 24.88
CA PHE A 574 21.05 -4.69 23.52
C PHE A 574 22.45 -5.32 23.56
N GLU A 575 22.71 -6.28 22.67
CA GLU A 575 24.03 -6.93 22.55
C GLU A 575 25.07 -5.96 21.94
N ASP A 576 24.69 -5.31 20.83
CA ASP A 576 25.53 -4.34 20.12
C ASP A 576 24.67 -3.37 19.27
N ASN A 577 25.35 -2.50 18.50
CA ASN A 577 24.69 -1.48 17.66
C ASN A 577 24.01 -2.04 16.39
N VAL A 578 24.14 -3.34 16.11
CA VAL A 578 23.52 -4.05 14.97
C VAL A 578 22.57 -5.15 15.42
N ASP A 579 22.20 -5.16 16.71
CA ASP A 579 21.24 -6.08 17.32
C ASP A 579 19.80 -5.69 16.97
N TYR A 580 19.39 -5.98 15.74
CA TYR A 580 18.05 -5.68 15.23
C TYR A 580 16.98 -6.67 15.72
N LYS A 581 17.33 -7.88 16.12
CA LYS A 581 16.32 -8.91 16.47
C LYS A 581 15.66 -8.63 17.80
N PHE A 582 14.44 -9.11 18.01
CA PHE A 582 13.78 -8.99 19.31
C PHE A 582 14.45 -9.80 20.42
N LYS A 583 14.91 -11.02 20.10
CA LYS A 583 15.75 -11.87 20.96
C LYS A 583 17.04 -12.25 20.24
N SER A 584 18.17 -12.11 20.91
CA SER A 584 19.51 -12.40 20.37
C SER A 584 20.28 -13.30 21.31
N SER A 585 21.21 -14.10 20.80
CA SER A 585 21.90 -15.12 21.60
C SER A 585 22.87 -14.55 22.63
N GLY A 586 23.43 -13.35 22.41
CA GLY A 586 24.39 -12.72 23.32
C GLY A 586 23.78 -11.67 24.26
N GLU A 587 22.45 -11.56 24.31
CA GLU A 587 21.77 -10.59 25.18
C GLU A 587 21.99 -10.91 26.68
N ARG A 588 22.09 -9.87 27.51
CA ARG A 588 22.36 -10.00 28.96
C ARG A 588 21.31 -9.28 29.77
N THR A 589 21.00 -9.84 30.94
CA THR A 589 20.22 -9.13 31.96
C THR A 589 21.11 -8.11 32.64
N ILE A 590 20.82 -6.82 32.47
CA ILE A 590 21.61 -5.72 33.02
C ILE A 590 21.09 -5.23 34.39
N ALA A 591 19.85 -5.57 34.73
CA ALA A 591 19.29 -5.38 36.07
C ALA A 591 18.08 -6.28 36.28
N LYS A 592 17.72 -6.49 37.54
CA LYS A 592 16.52 -7.21 37.98
C LYS A 592 15.80 -6.42 39.05
N ALA A 593 14.48 -6.36 38.98
CA ALA A 593 13.63 -5.85 40.05
C ALA A 593 12.61 -6.91 40.44
N SER A 594 12.56 -7.26 41.71
CA SER A 594 11.60 -8.23 42.27
C SER A 594 10.45 -7.47 42.94
N LEU A 595 9.21 -7.77 42.55
CA LEU A 595 8.03 -7.04 43.03
C LEU A 595 6.90 -7.97 43.43
N TYR A 596 6.01 -7.46 44.28
CA TYR A 596 4.65 -7.97 44.41
C TYR A 596 3.69 -7.12 43.59
N TRP A 597 2.81 -7.77 42.81
CA TRP A 597 1.60 -7.18 42.25
C TRP A 597 0.43 -7.49 43.20
N ASN A 598 -0.11 -6.46 43.82
CA ASN A 598 -1.07 -6.58 44.93
C ASN A 598 -2.53 -6.58 44.42
N TYR A 599 -3.48 -6.70 45.36
CA TYR A 599 -4.93 -6.63 45.12
C TYR A 599 -5.54 -7.75 44.27
N PHE A 600 -4.99 -8.96 44.39
CA PHE A 600 -5.68 -10.17 43.95
C PHE A 600 -6.59 -10.72 45.05
N LYS A 601 -7.27 -11.84 44.77
CA LYS A 601 -8.17 -12.49 45.71
C LYS A 601 -7.50 -12.79 47.05
N GLY A 602 -8.11 -12.28 48.12
CA GLY A 602 -7.65 -12.46 49.50
C GLY A 602 -6.63 -11.43 49.99
N TYR A 603 -6.32 -10.39 49.21
CA TYR A 603 -5.45 -9.31 49.65
C TYR A 603 -6.06 -8.50 50.80
N ASP A 604 -5.29 -8.24 51.85
CA ASP A 604 -5.68 -7.39 52.98
C ASP A 604 -5.21 -5.95 52.74
N ASP A 605 -6.13 -5.08 52.36
CA ASP A 605 -5.87 -3.68 52.02
C ASP A 605 -5.70 -2.76 53.24
N THR A 606 -5.77 -3.31 54.46
CA THR A 606 -5.59 -2.54 55.69
C THR A 606 -4.13 -2.17 55.96
N ASN A 607 -3.16 -2.92 55.41
CA ASN A 607 -1.74 -2.78 55.72
C ASN A 607 -0.90 -2.07 54.64
N GLU A 608 -1.28 -2.17 53.36
CA GLU A 608 -0.51 -1.57 52.26
C GLU A 608 -1.42 -1.19 51.09
N LYS A 609 -1.43 0.10 50.71
CA LYS A 609 -2.33 0.65 49.68
C LYS A 609 -1.73 0.73 48.27
N ASN A 610 -0.53 0.19 48.08
CA ASN A 610 0.17 0.29 46.81
C ASN A 610 -0.19 -0.89 45.92
N ASN A 611 -0.44 -0.63 44.63
CA ASN A 611 -0.69 -1.66 43.62
C ASN A 611 0.54 -2.55 43.39
N PHE A 612 1.74 -2.02 43.62
CA PHE A 612 3.01 -2.73 43.52
C PHE A 612 3.91 -2.41 44.71
N THR A 613 4.68 -3.40 45.13
CA THR A 613 5.69 -3.26 46.20
C THR A 613 7.03 -3.76 45.68
N LEU A 614 8.03 -2.89 45.61
CA LEU A 614 9.40 -3.30 45.26
C LEU A 614 10.05 -4.02 46.46
N ILE A 615 10.49 -5.25 46.24
CA ILE A 615 11.12 -6.10 47.27
C ILE A 615 12.64 -5.94 47.22
N ASN A 616 13.19 -6.01 46.00
CA ASN A 616 14.62 -5.99 45.77
C ASN A 616 14.91 -5.45 44.37
N TYR A 617 16.05 -4.79 44.22
CA TYR A 617 16.58 -4.36 42.93
C TYR A 617 18.09 -4.62 42.90
N GLU A 618 18.53 -5.30 41.84
CA GLU A 618 19.91 -5.74 41.67
C GLU A 618 20.42 -5.39 40.27
N ARG A 619 21.65 -4.91 40.19
CA ARG A 619 22.35 -4.77 38.92
C ARG A 619 22.83 -6.13 38.42
N GLY A 620 22.70 -6.36 37.12
CA GLY A 620 23.33 -7.49 36.45
C GLY A 620 24.85 -7.33 36.45
N MET A 621 25.58 -8.44 36.60
CA MET A 621 27.05 -8.46 36.55
C MET A 621 27.59 -8.34 35.13
#